data_AF-A0A2W4WP20-F1
#
_entry.id   AF-A0A2W4WP20-F1
#
_cell.length_a   1.000
_cell.length_b   1.000
_cell.length_c   1.000
_cell.angle_alpha   90.00
_cell.angle_beta   90.00
_cell.angle_gamma   90.00
#
_symmetry.space_group_name_H-M   'P 1'
#
loop_
_entity.id
_entity.type
_entity.pdbx_description
1 polymer ?
#
loop_
_entity_poly.entity_id
_entity_poly.type
_entity_poly.pdbx_seq_one_letter_code
_entity_poly.pdbx_strand_id
1 'polypeptide(L)'
;MFSQDQQQAEYSELCSAFRHYSGLRFAVLAVFFGLLGGAVQANVSAAQANQFFMAIATKAIGLLMTLAFWFFEYRVSSYILYLEEQLARVEKSLGYIIYSGRRSKSRLLFIKTPMITTVIYGLVTFFWLFSFFAT
;
A
#
# COMPACT_ATOMS: atom_id res chain seq x y z
N MET A 1 15.26 -31.97 -7.51
CA MET A 1 14.28 -31.64 -8.56
C MET A 1 12.92 -31.87 -7.94
N PHE A 2 12.09 -30.83 -7.77
CA PHE A 2 10.77 -30.98 -7.15
C PHE A 2 9.87 -31.85 -8.04
N SER A 3 8.96 -32.61 -7.44
CA SER A 3 7.94 -33.32 -8.22
C SER A 3 6.96 -32.32 -8.83
N GLN A 4 6.30 -32.71 -9.92
CA GLN A 4 5.29 -31.88 -10.57
C GLN A 4 4.18 -31.48 -9.60
N ASP A 5 3.77 -32.39 -8.71
CA ASP A 5 2.76 -32.14 -7.68
C ASP A 5 3.22 -31.07 -6.67
N GLN A 6 4.50 -31.11 -6.26
CA GLN A 6 5.06 -30.10 -5.36
C GLN A 6 5.07 -28.71 -6.01
N GLN A 7 5.44 -28.62 -7.30
CA GLN A 7 5.43 -27.35 -8.03
C GLN A 7 4.01 -26.78 -8.19
N GLN A 8 3.01 -27.65 -8.40
CA GLN A 8 1.61 -27.22 -8.47
C GLN A 8 1.09 -26.73 -7.12
N ALA A 9 1.45 -27.41 -6.03
CA ALA A 9 1.11 -26.96 -4.67
C ALA A 9 1.72 -25.59 -4.36
N GLU A 10 3.02 -25.42 -4.63
CA GLU A 10 3.73 -24.14 -4.47
C GLU A 10 3.10 -23.03 -5.32
N TYR A 11 2.75 -23.32 -6.58
CA TYR A 11 2.07 -22.37 -7.45
C TYR A 11 0.72 -21.91 -6.89
N SER A 12 -0.06 -22.84 -6.32
CA SER A 12 -1.35 -22.55 -5.69
C SER A 12 -1.18 -21.67 -4.46
N GLU A 13 -0.20 -21.97 -3.60
CA GLU A 13 0.13 -21.18 -2.41
C GLU A 13 0.57 -19.76 -2.78
N LEU A 14 1.45 -19.62 -3.76
CA LEU A 14 1.90 -18.32 -4.26
C LEU A 14 0.74 -17.51 -4.85
N CYS A 15 -0.17 -18.14 -5.60
CA CYS A 15 -1.37 -17.49 -6.12
C CYS A 15 -2.28 -16.99 -4.98
N SER A 16 -2.47 -17.82 -3.95
CA SER A 16 -3.24 -17.47 -2.77
C SER A 16 -2.64 -16.27 -2.03
N ALA A 17 -1.33 -16.32 -1.76
CA ALA A 17 -0.59 -15.22 -1.14
C ALA A 17 -0.69 -13.93 -1.97
N PHE A 18 -0.47 -14.00 -3.28
CA PHE A 18 -0.54 -12.83 -4.16
C PHE A 18 -1.91 -12.16 -4.11
N ARG A 19 -3.00 -12.93 -4.14
CA ARG A 19 -4.37 -12.41 -4.01
C ARG A 19 -4.61 -11.80 -2.63
N HIS A 20 -4.16 -12.47 -1.57
CA HIS A 20 -4.32 -12.00 -0.20
C HIS A 20 -3.66 -10.63 0.02
N TYR A 21 -2.37 -10.49 -0.33
CA TYR A 21 -1.65 -9.22 -0.15
C TYR A 21 -2.15 -8.11 -1.08
N SER A 22 -2.57 -8.46 -2.30
CA SER A 22 -3.24 -7.50 -3.19
C SER A 22 -4.55 -6.97 -2.59
N GLY A 23 -5.35 -7.85 -1.97
CA GLY A 23 -6.57 -7.46 -1.25
C GLY A 23 -6.27 -6.64 0.01
N LEU A 24 -5.24 -7.02 0.77
CA LEU A 24 -4.80 -6.31 1.98
C LEU A 24 -4.43 -4.86 1.67
N ARG A 25 -3.72 -4.62 0.55
CA ARG A 25 -3.38 -3.28 0.07
C ARG A 25 -4.61 -2.39 -0.08
N PHE A 26 -5.67 -2.91 -0.71
CA PHE A 26 -6.92 -2.17 -0.91
C PHE A 26 -7.65 -1.89 0.42
N ALA A 27 -7.73 -2.90 1.30
CA ALA A 27 -8.36 -2.75 2.61
C ALA A 27 -7.66 -1.69 3.46
N VAL A 28 -6.33 -1.68 3.47
CA VAL A 28 -5.53 -0.73 4.24
C VAL A 28 -5.70 0.71 3.73
N LEU A 29 -5.81 0.92 2.41
CA LEU A 29 -6.13 2.25 1.86
C LEU A 29 -7.50 2.75 2.33
N ALA A 30 -8.51 1.90 2.40
CA ALA A 30 -9.83 2.29 2.91
C ALA A 30 -9.77 2.69 4.39
N VAL A 31 -9.04 1.92 5.21
CA VAL A 31 -8.81 2.26 6.63
C VAL A 31 -8.06 3.58 6.76
N PHE A 32 -7.04 3.80 5.94
CA PHE A 32 -6.29 5.06 5.92
C PHE A 32 -7.20 6.26 5.66
N PHE A 33 -8.05 6.21 4.63
CA PHE A 33 -8.97 7.31 4.33
C PHE A 33 -9.99 7.54 5.45
N GLY A 34 -10.50 6.49 6.08
CA GLY A 34 -11.38 6.60 7.24
C GLY A 34 -10.72 7.33 8.41
N LEU A 35 -9.50 6.92 8.76
CA LEU A 35 -8.74 7.57 9.83
C LEU A 35 -8.32 8.99 9.47
N LEU A 36 -7.94 9.24 8.21
CA LEU A 36 -7.59 10.57 7.72
C LEU A 36 -8.77 11.53 7.83
N GLY A 37 -9.97 11.12 7.42
CA GLY A 37 -11.19 11.91 7.57
C GLY A 37 -11.47 12.26 9.03
N GLY A 38 -11.33 11.27 9.93
CA GLY A 38 -11.45 11.49 11.38
C GLY A 38 -10.42 12.48 11.94
N ALA A 39 -9.15 12.36 11.54
CA ALA A 39 -8.07 13.24 11.98
C ALA A 39 -8.27 14.69 11.48
N VAL A 40 -8.70 14.86 10.23
CA VAL A 40 -9.02 16.18 9.66
C VAL A 40 -10.19 16.81 10.40
N GLN A 41 -11.29 16.07 10.63
CA GLN A 41 -12.44 16.57 11.37
C GLN A 41 -12.06 16.97 12.81
N ALA A 42 -11.26 16.15 13.51
CA ALA A 42 -10.80 16.44 14.86
C ALA A 42 -9.94 17.72 14.91
N ASN A 43 -9.07 17.93 13.92
CA ASN A 43 -8.24 19.13 13.81
C ASN A 43 -9.11 20.39 13.57
N VAL A 44 -10.10 20.32 12.66
CA VAL A 44 -11.04 21.42 12.41
C VAL A 44 -11.82 21.78 13.69
N SER A 45 -12.33 20.79 14.41
CA SER A 45 -13.03 21.02 15.68
C SER A 45 -12.12 21.65 16.75
N ALA A 46 -10.87 21.18 16.87
CA ALA A 46 -9.90 21.74 17.81
C ALA A 46 -9.54 23.19 17.48
N ALA A 47 -9.42 23.53 16.19
CA ALA A 47 -9.17 24.89 15.72
C ALA A 47 -10.34 25.83 16.05
N GLN A 48 -11.59 25.40 15.83
CA GLN A 48 -12.78 26.18 16.17
C GLN A 48 -12.92 26.43 17.67
N ALA A 49 -12.49 25.47 18.50
CA ALA A 49 -12.51 25.58 19.95
C ALA A 49 -11.32 26.37 20.55
N ASN A 50 -10.42 26.92 19.72
CA ASN A 50 -9.17 27.58 20.14
C ASN A 50 -8.28 26.69 21.05
N GLN A 51 -8.37 25.37 20.90
CA GLN A 51 -7.57 24.41 21.68
C GLN A 51 -6.24 24.15 21.00
N PHE A 52 -5.30 25.08 21.16
CA PHE A 52 -3.99 25.05 20.51
C PHE A 52 -3.25 23.71 20.66
N PHE A 53 -3.16 23.19 21.88
CA PHE A 53 -2.50 21.91 22.14
C PHE A 53 -3.17 20.73 21.42
N MET A 54 -4.49 20.70 21.35
CA MET A 54 -5.24 19.64 20.68
C MET A 54 -5.10 19.73 19.15
N ALA A 55 -5.04 20.94 18.61
CA ALA A 55 -4.78 21.16 17.18
C ALA A 55 -3.38 20.68 16.78
N ILE A 56 -2.35 20.96 17.59
CA ILE A 56 -0.99 20.44 17.33
C ILE A 56 -0.94 18.92 17.45
N ALA A 57 -1.53 18.35 18.50
CA ALA A 57 -1.52 16.91 18.73
C ALA A 57 -2.21 16.15 17.59
N THR A 58 -3.37 16.62 17.12
CA THR A 58 -4.08 16.00 15.99
C THR A 58 -3.29 16.07 14.69
N LYS A 59 -2.60 17.18 14.40
CA LYS A 59 -1.68 17.28 13.25
C LYS A 59 -0.50 16.31 13.34
N ALA A 60 0.12 16.20 14.51
CA ALA A 60 1.25 15.29 14.73
C ALA A 60 0.82 13.82 14.55
N ILE A 61 -0.34 13.44 15.10
CA ILE A 61 -0.92 12.11 14.94
C ILE A 61 -1.25 11.84 13.47
N GLY A 62 -1.87 12.79 12.77
CA GLY A 62 -2.19 12.68 11.35
C GLY A 62 -0.95 12.47 10.48
N LEU A 63 0.13 13.21 10.75
CA LEU A 63 1.40 13.05 10.07
C LEU A 63 2.04 11.68 10.34
N LEU A 64 2.14 11.28 11.61
CA LEU A 64 2.71 9.98 12.00
C LEU A 64 1.94 8.82 11.38
N MET A 65 0.61 8.87 11.40
CA MET A 65 -0.24 7.87 10.79
C MET A 65 -0.02 7.81 9.28
N THR A 66 0.06 8.95 8.60
CA THR A 66 0.34 9.00 7.15
C THR A 66 1.67 8.32 6.83
N LEU A 67 2.72 8.60 7.60
CA LEU A 67 4.03 7.97 7.41
C LEU A 67 4.00 6.45 7.69
N ALA A 68 3.28 6.03 8.73
CA ALA A 68 3.14 4.61 9.07
C ALA A 68 2.44 3.82 7.95
N PHE A 69 1.33 4.35 7.42
CA PHE A 69 0.59 3.74 6.31
C PHE A 69 1.39 3.77 5.01
N TRP A 70 2.13 4.84 4.74
CA TRP A 70 3.03 4.89 3.59
C TRP A 70 4.13 3.82 3.69
N PHE A 71 4.77 3.67 4.84
CA PHE A 71 5.77 2.61 5.04
C PHE A 71 5.18 1.21 4.85
N PHE A 72 3.98 0.97 5.40
CA PHE A 72 3.26 -0.28 5.20
C PHE A 72 2.97 -0.56 3.71
N GLU A 73 2.44 0.43 2.99
CA GLU A 73 2.16 0.34 1.56
C GLU A 73 3.41 -0.01 0.74
N TYR A 74 4.55 0.60 1.09
CA TYR A 74 5.84 0.33 0.45
C TYR A 74 6.29 -1.12 0.68
N ARG A 75 6.15 -1.62 1.91
CA ARG A 75 6.48 -3.01 2.25
C ARG A 75 5.60 -4.02 1.51
N VAL A 76 4.27 -3.80 1.52
CA VAL A 76 3.32 -4.68 0.82
C VAL A 76 3.57 -4.67 -0.69
N SER A 77 3.81 -3.49 -1.27
CA SER A 77 4.11 -3.38 -2.70
C SER A 77 5.39 -4.14 -3.07
N SER A 78 6.44 -4.01 -2.27
CA SER A 78 7.70 -4.75 -2.47
C SER A 78 7.50 -6.26 -2.37
N TYR A 79 6.66 -6.71 -1.43
CA TYR A 79 6.36 -8.13 -1.26
C TYR A 79 5.52 -8.70 -2.40
N ILE A 80 4.55 -7.94 -2.92
CA ILE A 80 3.76 -8.34 -4.09
C ILE A 80 4.65 -8.51 -5.32
N LEU A 81 5.61 -7.61 -5.54
CA LEU A 81 6.58 -7.73 -6.63
C LEU A 81 7.43 -9.01 -6.50
N TYR A 82 7.88 -9.31 -5.27
CA TYR A 82 8.59 -10.56 -5.00
C TYR A 82 7.73 -11.79 -5.33
N LEU A 83 6.46 -11.81 -4.92
CA LEU A 83 5.54 -12.90 -5.22
C LEU A 83 5.27 -13.05 -6.72
N GLU A 84 5.13 -11.95 -7.46
CA GLU A 84 4.97 -11.97 -8.92
C GLU A 84 6.20 -12.59 -9.60
N GLU A 85 7.40 -12.27 -9.13
CA GLU A 85 8.63 -12.88 -9.66
C GLU A 85 8.71 -14.38 -9.40
N GLN A 86 8.30 -14.84 -8.21
CA GLN A 86 8.29 -16.27 -7.88
C GLN A 86 7.22 -17.01 -8.68
N LEU A 87 6.01 -16.45 -8.78
CA LEU A 87 4.94 -16.97 -9.62
C LEU A 87 5.41 -17.17 -11.05
N ALA A 88 6.04 -16.16 -11.66
CA ALA A 88 6.54 -16.26 -13.02
C ALA A 88 7.64 -17.34 -13.21
N ARG A 89 8.41 -17.66 -12.16
CA ARG A 89 9.42 -18.74 -12.19
C ARG A 89 8.76 -20.12 -12.16
N VAL A 90 7.89 -20.36 -11.18
CA VAL A 90 7.18 -21.65 -11.00
C VAL A 90 6.26 -21.91 -12.18
N GLU A 91 5.60 -20.88 -12.68
CA GLU A 91 4.70 -20.97 -13.82
C GLU A 91 5.44 -21.40 -15.11
N LYS A 92 6.66 -20.86 -15.32
CA LYS A 92 7.49 -21.23 -16.47
C LYS A 92 7.92 -22.71 -16.42
N SER A 93 8.17 -23.26 -15.23
CA SER A 93 8.48 -24.70 -15.09
C SER A 93 7.29 -25.61 -15.33
N LEU A 94 6.07 -25.12 -15.06
CA LEU A 94 4.82 -25.86 -15.28
C LEU A 94 4.26 -25.70 -16.71
N GLY A 95 4.84 -24.83 -17.53
CA GLY A 95 4.37 -24.56 -18.90
C GLY A 95 3.15 -23.66 -19.00
N TYR A 96 2.80 -22.95 -17.93
CA TYR A 96 1.69 -21.99 -17.87
C TYR A 96 2.14 -20.57 -18.34
N ILE A 97 1.19 -19.70 -18.74
CA ILE A 97 1.48 -18.43 -19.45
C ILE A 97 0.76 -17.19 -18.85
N ILE A 98 0.01 -17.35 -17.76
CA ILE A 98 -0.81 -16.30 -17.14
C ILE A 98 0.04 -15.12 -16.64
N TYR A 99 1.08 -15.37 -15.85
CA TYR A 99 1.96 -14.32 -15.29
C TYR A 99 3.26 -14.15 -16.08
N SER A 100 3.82 -15.25 -16.58
CA SER A 100 5.06 -15.29 -17.36
C SER A 100 4.91 -14.57 -18.71
N GLY A 101 3.73 -14.65 -19.35
CA GLY A 101 3.41 -13.93 -20.59
C GLY A 101 3.09 -12.45 -20.37
N ARG A 102 2.61 -12.06 -19.19
CA ARG A 102 2.28 -10.66 -18.85
C ARG A 102 3.50 -9.82 -18.45
N ARG A 103 4.65 -10.44 -18.24
CA ARG A 103 5.86 -9.85 -17.65
C ARG A 103 6.37 -8.57 -18.33
N SER A 104 6.13 -8.40 -19.64
CA SER A 104 6.56 -7.21 -20.40
C SER A 104 5.62 -6.00 -20.20
N LYS A 105 4.30 -6.21 -20.10
CA LYS A 105 3.31 -5.12 -19.93
C LYS A 105 2.93 -4.89 -18.45
N SER A 106 2.95 -5.93 -17.63
CA SER A 106 2.65 -5.89 -16.19
C SER A 106 3.66 -5.00 -15.45
N ARG A 107 4.96 -5.16 -15.70
CA ARG A 107 6.00 -4.40 -15.00
C ARG A 107 5.81 -2.88 -15.14
N LEU A 108 5.42 -2.39 -16.32
CA LEU A 108 5.11 -0.96 -16.55
C LEU A 108 3.86 -0.49 -15.80
N LEU A 109 2.79 -1.28 -15.77
CA LEU A 109 1.56 -0.97 -15.02
C LEU A 109 1.79 -1.05 -13.51
N PHE A 110 2.53 -2.05 -13.04
CA PHE A 110 2.89 -2.23 -11.63
C PHE A 110 3.94 -1.25 -11.13
N ILE A 111 4.72 -0.59 -12.00
CA ILE A 111 5.51 0.58 -11.63
C ILE A 111 4.60 1.82 -11.48
N LYS A 112 3.50 1.90 -12.25
CA LYS A 112 2.55 3.02 -12.17
C LYS A 112 1.60 2.96 -10.97
N THR A 113 1.15 1.78 -10.55
CA THR A 113 0.28 1.64 -9.37
C THR A 113 0.89 2.16 -8.05
N PRO A 114 2.16 1.86 -7.67
CA PRO A 114 2.80 2.44 -6.49
C PRO A 114 3.11 3.93 -6.68
N MET A 115 3.23 4.42 -7.91
CA MET A 115 3.36 5.86 -8.16
C MET A 115 2.12 6.62 -7.69
N ILE A 116 0.91 6.13 -7.99
CA ILE A 116 -0.33 6.78 -7.54
C ILE A 116 -0.42 6.82 -6.02
N THR A 117 -0.19 5.69 -5.34
CA THR A 117 -0.29 5.66 -3.87
C THR A 117 0.81 6.47 -3.22
N THR A 118 2.02 6.49 -3.80
CA THR A 118 3.12 7.36 -3.35
C THR A 118 2.76 8.84 -3.50
N VAL A 119 2.13 9.25 -4.60
CA VAL A 119 1.67 10.62 -4.79
C VAL A 119 0.60 10.98 -3.77
N ILE A 120 -0.37 10.10 -3.51
CA ILE A 120 -1.42 10.31 -2.50
C ILE A 120 -0.79 10.53 -1.12
N TYR A 121 0.07 9.61 -0.66
CA TYR A 121 0.74 9.76 0.63
C TYR A 121 1.63 11.01 0.68
N GLY A 122 2.36 11.31 -0.40
CA GLY A 122 3.17 12.52 -0.51
C GLY A 122 2.35 13.80 -0.38
N LEU A 123 1.18 13.87 -1.04
CA LEU A 123 0.26 15.01 -0.92
C LEU A 123 -0.30 15.15 0.49
N VAL A 124 -0.69 14.05 1.14
CA VAL A 124 -1.22 14.09 2.51
C VAL A 124 -0.12 14.46 3.51
N THR A 125 1.10 13.95 3.36
CA THR A 125 2.25 14.36 4.16
C THR A 125 2.52 15.86 3.98
N PHE A 126 2.52 16.35 2.74
CA PHE A 126 2.68 17.78 2.46
C PHE A 126 1.56 18.62 3.09
N PHE A 127 0.31 18.17 3.01
CA PHE A 127 -0.83 18.80 3.66
C PHE A 127 -0.60 18.94 5.17
N TRP A 128 -0.19 17.88 5.86
CA TRP A 128 0.08 17.93 7.29
C TRP A 128 1.22 18.89 7.63
N LEU A 129 2.33 18.83 6.89
CA LEU A 129 3.47 19.75 7.07
C LEU A 129 3.06 21.20 6.86
N PHE A 130 2.35 21.50 5.78
CA PHE A 130 1.84 22.84 5.50
C PHE A 130 0.88 23.33 6.60
N SER A 131 0.05 22.44 7.14
CA SER A 131 -0.88 22.78 8.23
C SER A 131 -0.18 23.21 9.52
N PHE A 132 1.10 22.83 9.74
CA PHE A 132 1.86 23.32 10.89
C PHE A 132 2.31 24.78 10.73
N PHE A 133 2.54 25.23 9.50
CA PHE A 133 2.98 26.60 9.20
C PHE A 133 1.81 27.58 9.03
N ALA A 134 0.63 27.07 8.68
CA ALA A 134 -0.56 27.88 8.43
C ALA A 134 -1.40 28.20 9.71
N THR A 135 -0.87 27.92 10.90
CA THR A 135 -1.55 28.11 12.21
C THR A 135 -0.72 29.01 13.09
#